data_AF-A0A6N8RBD5-F1
#
_entry.id   AF-A0A6N8RBD5-F1
#
_cell.length_a   1.000
_cell.length_b   1.000
_cell.length_c   1.000
_cell.angle_alpha   90.00
_cell.angle_beta   90.00
_cell.angle_gamma   90.00
#
_symmetry.space_group_name_H-M   'P 1'
#
loop_
_entity.id
_entity.type
_entity.pdbx_description
1 polymer ?
#
loop_
_entity_poly.entity_id
_entity_poly.type
_entity_poly.pdbx_seq_one_letter_code
_entity_poly.pdbx_strand_id
1 'polypeptide(L)'
;YQLANGMGAMLDANDALSRHEWLIAPLLLQGSASPDARILLALPVDIDELVQRCPQLVQQSDTVEWDDAQGTLKAWRRLQIGQLTVKVQPLAKPSEDELHQAMLNGIREKGLSVLNWTAEAEQLRLRLLCAAKWLPEYDWPAVDDESLLATLETWLLPHMTGVHSLRGLKSLDIYQALRGLLDWGMQQRLDS
;
A
#
# COMPACT_ATOMS: atom_id res chain seq x y z
N TYR A 1 -24.11 3.46 3.14
CA TYR A 1 -23.11 4.14 3.97
C TYR A 1 -21.97 3.17 4.28
N GLN A 2 -20.79 3.69 4.63
CA GLN A 2 -19.70 2.93 5.22
C GLN A 2 -19.47 3.45 6.65
N LEU A 3 -19.17 2.56 7.58
CA LEU A 3 -18.86 2.90 8.97
C LEU A 3 -17.37 3.15 9.16
N ALA A 4 -16.99 3.89 10.21
CA ALA A 4 -15.59 4.16 10.56
C ALA A 4 -14.75 2.89 10.80
N ASN A 5 -15.37 1.75 11.11
CA ASN A 5 -14.68 0.47 11.25
C ASN A 5 -14.54 -0.30 9.92
N GLY A 6 -14.93 0.29 8.79
CA GLY A 6 -14.84 -0.29 7.45
C GLY A 6 -16.08 -1.10 7.02
N MET A 7 -16.98 -1.47 7.94
CA MET A 7 -18.19 -2.24 7.62
C MET A 7 -19.19 -1.41 6.80
N GLY A 8 -19.91 -2.07 5.90
CA GLY A 8 -21.04 -1.46 5.21
C GLY A 8 -22.25 -1.31 6.12
N ALA A 9 -22.98 -0.21 5.92
CA ALA A 9 -24.23 0.06 6.63
C ALA A 9 -25.33 0.54 5.68
N MET A 10 -26.52 -0.05 5.84
CA MET A 10 -27.68 0.21 4.99
C MET A 10 -28.73 1.01 5.73
N LEU A 11 -29.32 1.97 5.03
CA LEU A 11 -30.50 2.71 5.43
C LEU A 11 -31.54 2.56 4.31
N ASP A 12 -32.83 2.65 4.64
CA ASP A 12 -33.86 2.66 3.61
C ASP A 12 -33.69 3.89 2.71
N ALA A 13 -33.81 3.72 1.39
CA ALA A 13 -33.61 4.82 0.44
C ALA A 13 -34.65 5.94 0.62
N ASN A 14 -35.84 5.62 1.13
CA ASN A 14 -36.92 6.58 1.38
C ASN A 14 -36.84 7.25 2.75
N ASP A 15 -35.89 6.85 3.61
CA ASP A 15 -35.68 7.48 4.91
C ASP A 15 -35.20 8.92 4.73
N ALA A 16 -35.66 9.85 5.57
CA ALA A 16 -35.24 11.25 5.50
C ALA A 16 -33.73 11.40 5.72
N LEU A 17 -33.14 10.52 6.55
CA LEU A 17 -31.71 10.54 6.85
C LEU A 17 -30.83 10.15 5.66
N SER A 18 -31.38 9.50 4.62
CA SER A 18 -30.62 9.12 3.42
C SER A 18 -30.10 10.33 2.61
N ARG A 19 -30.66 11.51 2.88
CA ARG A 19 -30.27 12.80 2.26
C ARG A 19 -29.02 13.41 2.87
N HIS A 20 -28.57 12.91 4.02
CA HIS A 20 -27.40 13.41 4.72
C HIS A 20 -26.20 12.50 4.44
N GLU A 21 -25.06 13.09 4.13
CA GLU A 21 -23.83 12.35 3.81
C GLU A 21 -23.22 11.70 5.06
N TRP A 22 -23.26 12.41 6.20
CA TRP A 22 -22.62 11.99 7.44
C TRP A 22 -23.64 11.73 8.54
N LEU A 23 -23.54 10.55 9.15
CA LEU A 23 -24.43 10.09 10.22
C LEU A 23 -23.61 9.47 11.35
N ILE A 24 -24.05 9.67 12.60
CA ILE A 24 -23.66 8.82 13.73
C ILE A 24 -24.77 7.79 13.92
N ALA A 25 -24.46 6.51 13.73
CA ALA A 25 -25.42 5.41 13.84
C ALA A 25 -25.16 4.53 15.08
N PRO A 26 -25.67 4.91 16.27
CA PRO A 26 -25.40 4.17 17.51
C PRO A 26 -26.12 2.82 17.59
N LEU A 27 -27.21 2.62 16.82
CA LEU A 27 -27.97 1.37 16.83
C LEU A 27 -28.01 0.75 15.43
N LEU A 28 -27.37 -0.41 15.32
CA LEU A 28 -27.22 -1.19 14.11
C LEU A 28 -27.79 -2.60 14.34
N LEU A 29 -28.39 -3.17 13.31
CA LEU A 29 -28.82 -4.56 13.27
C LEU A 29 -28.04 -5.29 12.17
N GLN A 30 -27.06 -6.09 12.57
CA GLN A 30 -26.34 -6.96 11.65
C GLN A 30 -27.14 -8.25 11.44
N GLY A 31 -27.71 -8.41 10.25
CA GLY A 31 -28.35 -9.65 9.85
C GLY A 31 -27.31 -10.70 9.47
N SER A 32 -27.63 -11.98 9.64
CA SER A 32 -26.76 -13.10 9.23
C SER A 32 -26.72 -13.34 7.71
N ALA A 33 -27.58 -12.65 6.94
CA ALA A 33 -27.74 -12.87 5.50
C ALA A 33 -26.99 -11.85 4.61
N SER A 34 -26.49 -10.74 5.18
CA SER A 34 -25.78 -9.70 4.44
C SER A 34 -24.53 -9.27 5.21
N PRO A 35 -23.41 -8.97 4.53
CA PRO A 35 -22.24 -8.39 5.18
C PRO A 35 -22.52 -6.99 5.77
N ASP A 36 -23.57 -6.30 5.29
CA ASP A 36 -23.89 -4.94 5.72
C ASP A 36 -24.89 -4.91 6.89
N ALA A 37 -24.63 -4.03 7.86
CA ALA A 37 -25.52 -3.81 8.99
C ALA A 37 -26.65 -2.82 8.66
N ARG A 38 -27.88 -3.09 9.09
CA ARG A 38 -29.00 -2.14 8.93
C ARG A 38 -28.95 -1.08 10.02
N ILE A 39 -29.03 0.19 9.64
CA ILE A 39 -29.14 1.32 10.56
C ILE A 39 -30.57 1.35 11.12
N LEU A 40 -30.69 1.30 12.45
CA LEU A 40 -31.98 1.40 13.15
C LEU A 40 -32.18 2.78 13.77
N LEU A 41 -31.11 3.39 14.30
CA LEU A 41 -31.11 4.77 14.77
C LEU A 41 -29.84 5.45 14.30
N ALA A 42 -29.99 6.67 13.79
CA ALA A 42 -28.90 7.53 13.40
C ALA A 42 -29.22 9.00 13.66
N LEU A 43 -28.18 9.81 13.80
CA LEU A 43 -28.25 11.26 13.91
C LEU A 43 -27.44 11.88 12.78
N PRO A 44 -28.00 12.81 11.99
CA PRO A 44 -27.24 13.53 10.98
C PRO A 44 -26.27 14.49 11.65
N VAL A 45 -25.07 14.59 11.10
CA VAL A 45 -24.02 15.47 11.62
C VAL A 45 -23.39 16.26 10.50
N ASP A 46 -23.04 17.50 10.80
CA ASP A 46 -22.10 18.25 9.97
C ASP A 46 -20.69 17.74 10.29
N ILE A 47 -19.98 17.26 9.27
CA ILE A 47 -18.66 16.67 9.45
C ILE A 47 -17.62 17.72 9.83
N ASP A 48 -17.72 18.94 9.31
CA ASP A 48 -16.77 20.00 9.60
C ASP A 48 -16.90 20.47 11.06
N GLU A 49 -18.14 20.62 11.56
CA GLU A 49 -18.40 20.92 12.97
C GLU A 49 -17.93 19.80 13.90
N LEU A 50 -18.18 18.53 13.53
CA LEU A 50 -17.76 17.38 14.32
C LEU A 50 -16.24 17.29 14.42
N VAL A 51 -15.53 17.48 13.31
CA VAL A 51 -14.06 17.49 13.26
C VAL A 51 -13.50 18.64 14.09
N GLN A 52 -14.10 19.83 14.01
CA GLN A 52 -13.67 20.98 14.82
C GLN A 52 -13.89 20.74 16.32
N ARG A 53 -15.00 20.11 16.71
CA ARG A 53 -15.35 19.88 18.12
C ARG A 53 -14.60 18.70 18.75
N CYS A 54 -14.28 17.69 17.95
CA CYS A 54 -13.68 16.43 18.35
C CYS A 54 -12.47 16.07 17.45
N PRO A 55 -11.39 16.87 17.46
CA PRO A 55 -10.25 16.69 16.56
C PRO A 55 -9.57 15.32 16.73
N GLN A 56 -9.67 14.71 17.92
CA GLN A 56 -9.13 13.39 18.22
C GLN A 56 -9.76 12.23 17.42
N LEU A 57 -10.92 12.45 16.80
CA LEU A 57 -11.55 11.46 15.92
C LEU A 57 -10.84 11.36 14.57
N VAL A 58 -10.16 12.43 14.17
CA VAL A 58 -9.49 12.53 12.89
C VAL A 58 -8.05 12.10 13.03
N GLN A 59 -7.65 11.17 12.17
CA GLN A 59 -6.26 10.81 11.96
C GLN A 59 -5.81 11.38 10.63
N GLN A 60 -4.60 11.89 10.60
CA GLN A 60 -3.95 12.30 9.37
C GLN A 60 -3.08 11.16 8.88
N SER A 61 -3.22 10.81 7.60
CA SER A 61 -2.34 9.87 6.92
C SER A 61 -1.84 10.52 5.64
N ASP A 62 -0.53 10.65 5.54
CA ASP A 62 0.12 11.07 4.31
C ASP A 62 0.34 9.82 3.47
N THR A 63 -0.27 9.80 2.29
CA THR A 63 -0.20 8.68 1.35
C THR A 63 0.32 9.24 0.04
N VAL A 64 1.49 8.77 -0.36
CA VAL A 64 1.96 8.98 -1.72
C VAL A 64 1.47 7.78 -2.53
N GLU A 65 0.75 8.04 -3.61
CA GLU A 65 0.17 7.01 -4.47
C GLU A 65 0.63 7.22 -5.90
N TRP A 66 0.64 6.13 -6.65
CA TRP A 66 0.87 6.15 -8.07
C TRP A 66 -0.38 6.65 -8.80
N ASP A 67 -0.24 7.70 -9.62
CA ASP A 67 -1.28 8.12 -10.57
C ASP A 67 -1.01 7.49 -11.94
N ASP A 68 -1.79 6.45 -12.29
CA ASP A 68 -1.70 5.76 -13.57
C ASP A 68 -1.99 6.66 -14.76
N ALA A 69 -2.93 7.59 -14.62
CA ALA A 69 -3.35 8.44 -15.72
C ALA A 69 -2.24 9.42 -16.12
N GLN A 70 -1.41 9.83 -15.16
CA GLN A 70 -0.32 10.79 -15.37
C GLN A 70 1.06 10.14 -15.39
N GLY A 71 1.20 8.88 -14.94
CA GLY A 71 2.50 8.23 -14.75
C GLY A 71 3.39 8.98 -13.77
N THR A 72 2.79 9.59 -12.75
CA THR A 72 3.50 10.40 -11.73
C THR A 72 3.12 9.95 -10.32
N LEU A 73 3.99 10.22 -9.35
CA LEU A 73 3.67 10.04 -7.94
C LEU A 73 2.90 11.27 -7.46
N LYS A 74 1.72 11.05 -6.89
CA LYS A 74 0.95 12.09 -6.23
C LYS A 74 0.97 11.86 -4.73
N ALA A 75 1.42 12.89 -4.02
CA ALA A 75 1.38 12.94 -2.58
C ALA A 75 0.04 13.52 -2.14
N TRP A 76 -0.70 12.78 -1.32
CA TRP A 76 -1.96 13.22 -0.76
C TRP A 76 -1.90 13.13 0.76
N ARG A 77 -2.40 14.16 1.43
CA ARG A 77 -2.77 14.12 2.83
C ARG A 77 -4.23 13.73 2.92
N ARG A 78 -4.51 12.59 3.55
CA ARG A 78 -5.87 12.14 3.87
C ARG A 78 -6.16 12.44 5.33
N LEU A 79 -7.28 13.12 5.57
CA LEU A 79 -7.91 13.19 6.88
C LEU A 79 -8.96 12.09 6.93
N GLN A 80 -8.83 11.18 7.89
CA GLN A 80 -9.69 10.01 8.02
C GLN A 80 -10.27 9.88 9.42
N ILE A 81 -11.50 9.36 9.52
CA ILE A 81 -12.11 8.93 10.77
C ILE A 81 -12.26 7.41 10.70
N GLY A 82 -11.35 6.71 11.35
CA GLY A 82 -11.18 5.27 11.12
C GLY A 82 -10.86 5.00 9.64
N GLN A 83 -11.66 4.18 8.97
CA GLN A 83 -11.53 3.83 7.55
C GLN A 83 -12.20 4.83 6.59
N LEU A 84 -12.89 5.85 7.11
CA LEU A 84 -13.61 6.82 6.28
C LEU A 84 -12.71 7.99 5.92
N THR A 85 -12.52 8.23 4.63
CA THR A 85 -11.80 9.42 4.14
C THR A 85 -12.73 10.63 4.19
N VAL A 86 -12.41 11.59 5.05
CA VAL A 86 -13.15 12.86 5.21
C VAL A 86 -12.68 13.90 4.20
N LYS A 87 -11.37 14.03 4.02
CA LYS A 87 -10.78 15.04 3.14
C LYS A 87 -9.49 14.52 2.54
N VAL A 88 -9.29 14.84 1.26
CA VAL A 88 -8.03 14.60 0.55
C VAL A 88 -7.46 15.94 0.12
N GLN A 89 -6.20 16.20 0.45
CA GLN A 89 -5.48 17.41 0.04
C GLN A 89 -4.17 17.03 -0.63
N PRO A 90 -3.71 17.73 -1.68
CA PRO A 90 -2.38 17.51 -2.22
C PRO A 90 -1.36 17.88 -1.13
N LEU A 91 -0.42 16.98 -0.87
CA LEU A 91 0.66 17.21 0.07
C LEU A 91 1.75 18.05 -0.63
N ALA A 92 2.32 19.01 0.08
CA ALA A 92 3.58 19.64 -0.34
C ALA A 92 4.68 18.56 -0.43
N LYS A 93 5.81 18.86 -1.10
CA LYS A 93 6.87 17.87 -1.41
C LYS A 93 7.11 16.90 -0.24
N PRO A 94 6.80 15.59 -0.41
CA PRO A 94 7.00 14.60 0.64
C PRO A 94 8.49 14.48 0.97
N SER A 95 8.81 13.99 2.17
CA SER A 95 10.17 13.57 2.48
C SER A 95 10.60 12.41 1.58
N GLU A 96 11.91 12.19 1.46
CA GLU A 96 12.44 11.10 0.63
C GLU A 96 11.98 9.72 1.14
N ASP A 97 11.94 9.54 2.46
CA ASP A 97 11.48 8.29 3.10
C ASP A 97 9.99 8.01 2.82
N GLU A 98 9.12 9.03 2.94
CA GLU A 98 7.69 8.90 2.62
C GLU A 98 7.47 8.60 1.13
N LEU A 99 8.29 9.20 0.27
CA LEU A 99 8.25 8.97 -1.17
C LEU A 99 8.64 7.52 -1.49
N HIS A 100 9.73 7.01 -0.92
CA HIS A 100 10.17 5.64 -1.15
C HIS A 100 9.17 4.62 -0.63
N GLN A 101 8.63 4.82 0.58
CA GLN A 101 7.61 3.93 1.14
C GLN A 101 6.37 3.82 0.24
N ALA A 102 5.94 4.94 -0.32
CA ALA A 102 4.86 4.93 -1.28
C ALA A 102 5.19 4.30 -2.63
N MET A 103 6.40 4.47 -3.11
CA MET A 103 6.86 3.72 -4.28
C MET A 103 6.79 2.21 -4.00
N LEU A 104 7.18 1.75 -2.81
CA LEU A 104 7.07 0.35 -2.42
C LEU A 104 5.61 -0.12 -2.42
N ASN A 105 4.69 0.67 -1.86
CA ASN A 105 3.26 0.36 -1.89
C ASN A 105 2.70 0.32 -3.32
N GLY A 106 3.11 1.27 -4.18
CA GLY A 106 2.77 1.23 -5.60
C GLY A 106 3.30 -0.01 -6.32
N ILE A 107 4.52 -0.47 -5.97
CA ILE A 107 5.08 -1.73 -6.49
C ILE A 107 4.25 -2.94 -6.00
N ARG A 108 3.73 -2.93 -4.76
CA ARG A 108 2.85 -4.00 -4.25
C ARG A 108 1.55 -4.10 -5.03
N GLU A 109 0.93 -2.97 -5.33
CA GLU A 109 -0.35 -2.94 -6.07
C GLU A 109 -0.18 -3.33 -7.55
N LYS A 110 0.92 -2.92 -8.19
CA LYS A 110 1.17 -3.16 -9.62
C LYS A 110 1.96 -4.43 -9.91
N GLY A 111 2.57 -5.02 -8.88
CA GLY A 111 3.50 -6.13 -8.99
C GLY A 111 4.89 -5.71 -9.49
N LEU A 112 5.82 -6.68 -9.49
CA LEU A 112 7.24 -6.47 -9.80
C LEU A 112 7.51 -6.02 -11.25
N SER A 113 6.51 -6.09 -12.14
CA SER A 113 6.63 -5.71 -13.55
C SER A 113 6.98 -4.22 -13.76
N VAL A 114 6.73 -3.38 -12.76
CA VAL A 114 7.09 -1.95 -12.80
C VAL A 114 8.60 -1.73 -12.69
N LEU A 115 9.36 -2.71 -12.20
CA LEU A 115 10.82 -2.66 -12.10
C LEU A 115 11.47 -2.99 -13.45
N ASN A 116 12.78 -2.72 -13.59
CA ASN A 116 13.52 -3.04 -14.80
C ASN A 116 14.17 -4.42 -14.70
N TRP A 117 13.42 -5.46 -15.09
CA TRP A 117 13.92 -6.83 -15.18
C TRP A 117 14.73 -7.02 -16.47
N THR A 118 16.04 -6.85 -16.37
CA THR A 118 16.94 -7.22 -17.47
C THR A 118 17.05 -8.74 -17.59
N ALA A 119 17.57 -9.22 -18.72
CA ALA A 119 17.77 -10.65 -18.93
C ALA A 119 18.69 -11.24 -17.84
N GLU A 120 19.71 -10.49 -17.41
CA GLU A 120 20.66 -10.89 -16.37
C GLU A 120 19.99 -10.96 -14.98
N ALA A 121 19.14 -9.99 -14.64
CA ALA A 121 18.40 -9.98 -13.38
C ALA A 121 17.41 -11.16 -13.30
N GLU A 122 16.68 -11.43 -14.38
CA GLU A 122 15.77 -12.58 -14.43
C GLU A 122 16.53 -13.91 -14.37
N GLN A 123 17.67 -14.02 -15.06
CA GLN A 123 18.51 -15.21 -14.98
C GLN A 123 19.06 -15.43 -13.56
N LEU A 124 19.46 -14.37 -12.85
CA LEU A 124 19.86 -14.48 -11.44
C LEU A 124 18.72 -14.98 -10.57
N ARG A 125 17.51 -14.43 -10.74
CA ARG A 125 16.30 -14.89 -10.02
C ARG A 125 16.02 -16.36 -10.26
N LEU A 126 16.08 -16.81 -11.52
CA LEU A 126 15.88 -18.22 -11.88
C LEU A 126 16.97 -19.13 -11.28
N ARG A 127 18.24 -18.71 -11.31
CA ARG A 127 19.34 -19.44 -10.67
C ARG A 127 19.12 -19.61 -9.17
N LEU A 128 18.65 -18.56 -8.48
CA LEU A 128 18.31 -18.63 -7.06
C LEU A 128 17.15 -19.60 -6.78
N LEU A 129 16.08 -19.57 -7.58
CA LEU A 129 14.98 -20.53 -7.49
C LEU A 129 15.43 -21.98 -7.71
N CYS A 130 16.38 -22.20 -8.63
CA CYS A 130 16.97 -23.52 -8.87
C CYS A 130 17.89 -23.94 -7.72
N ALA A 131 18.73 -23.03 -7.21
CA ALA A 131 19.64 -23.29 -6.10
C ALA A 131 18.89 -23.71 -4.84
N ALA A 132 17.78 -23.02 -4.52
CA ALA A 132 16.89 -23.40 -3.42
C ALA A 132 16.32 -24.83 -3.55
N LYS A 133 16.15 -25.33 -4.79
CA LYS A 133 15.63 -26.69 -5.05
C LYS A 133 16.72 -27.75 -5.11
N TRP A 134 17.89 -27.42 -5.65
CA TRP A 134 18.95 -28.40 -5.94
C TRP A 134 20.04 -28.45 -4.87
N LEU A 135 20.20 -27.36 -4.11
CA LEU A 135 21.17 -27.23 -3.02
C LEU A 135 20.46 -26.78 -1.73
N PRO A 136 19.43 -27.54 -1.25
CA PRO A 136 18.61 -27.16 -0.10
C PRO A 136 19.36 -27.14 1.23
N GLU A 137 20.61 -27.63 1.28
CA GLU A 137 21.48 -27.56 2.45
C GLU A 137 22.03 -26.16 2.75
N TYR A 138 21.82 -25.19 1.85
CA TYR A 138 22.16 -23.77 2.07
C TYR A 138 20.89 -22.91 2.15
N ASP A 139 20.96 -21.81 2.91
CA ASP A 139 19.85 -20.89 3.16
C ASP A 139 19.67 -19.87 2.02
N TRP A 140 19.23 -20.33 0.84
CA TRP A 140 18.94 -19.46 -0.29
C TRP A 140 17.74 -18.53 -0.02
N PRO A 141 17.81 -17.25 -0.42
CA PRO A 141 16.71 -16.32 -0.21
C PRO A 141 15.48 -16.70 -1.05
N ALA A 142 14.29 -16.49 -0.49
CA ALA A 142 13.04 -16.65 -1.23
C ALA A 142 12.88 -15.48 -2.22
N VAL A 143 12.82 -15.82 -3.52
CA VAL A 143 12.77 -14.84 -4.62
C VAL A 143 11.57 -15.05 -5.56
N ASP A 144 10.53 -15.75 -5.09
CA ASP A 144 9.23 -15.74 -5.74
C ASP A 144 8.55 -14.37 -5.62
N ASP A 145 7.56 -14.11 -6.47
CA ASP A 145 6.90 -12.79 -6.55
C ASP A 145 6.31 -12.35 -5.21
N GLU A 146 5.70 -13.25 -4.43
CA GLU A 146 5.07 -12.92 -3.14
C GLU A 146 6.14 -12.54 -2.10
N SER A 147 7.19 -13.35 -1.98
CA SER A 147 8.31 -13.08 -1.07
C SER A 147 9.02 -11.75 -1.41
N LEU A 148 9.26 -11.48 -2.69
CA LEU A 148 9.90 -10.23 -3.13
C LEU A 148 9.04 -8.99 -2.85
N LEU A 149 7.71 -9.09 -3.01
CA LEU A 149 6.78 -8.00 -2.70
C LEU A 149 6.64 -7.77 -1.19
N ALA A 150 6.71 -8.84 -0.39
CA ALA A 150 6.66 -8.76 1.07
C ALA A 150 7.94 -8.16 1.67
N THR A 151 9.08 -8.29 0.99
CA THR A 151 10.41 -7.91 1.52
C THR A 151 11.03 -6.71 0.80
N LEU A 152 10.24 -5.89 0.10
CA LEU A 152 10.73 -4.72 -0.65
C LEU A 152 11.59 -3.77 0.20
N GLU A 153 11.23 -3.55 1.47
CA GLU A 153 11.97 -2.70 2.41
C GLU A 153 13.38 -3.23 2.70
N THR A 154 13.61 -4.53 2.58
CA THR A 154 14.92 -5.12 2.89
C THR A 154 15.83 -5.19 1.67
N TRP A 155 15.30 -5.56 0.50
CA TRP A 155 16.14 -5.83 -0.68
C TRP A 155 16.16 -4.68 -1.69
N LEU A 156 15.07 -3.90 -1.80
CA LEU A 156 14.96 -2.84 -2.81
C LEU A 156 15.24 -1.46 -2.23
N LEU A 157 14.66 -1.14 -1.07
CA LEU A 157 14.76 0.19 -0.44
C LEU A 157 16.20 0.71 -0.28
N PRO A 158 17.21 -0.10 0.13
CA PRO A 158 18.59 0.38 0.23
C PRO A 158 19.17 0.91 -1.09
N HIS A 159 18.62 0.46 -2.23
CA HIS A 159 19.06 0.85 -3.57
C HIS A 159 18.26 2.02 -4.15
N MET A 160 17.26 2.55 -3.43
CA MET A 160 16.37 3.62 -3.91
C MET A 160 16.87 5.05 -3.66
N THR A 161 18.05 5.21 -3.06
CA THR A 161 18.64 6.53 -2.77
C THR A 161 18.70 7.41 -4.04
N GLY A 162 18.12 8.61 -3.98
CA GLY A 162 18.08 9.53 -5.13
C GLY A 162 17.02 9.21 -6.19
N VAL A 163 16.20 8.17 -5.99
CA VAL A 163 15.05 7.88 -6.85
C VAL A 163 13.87 8.73 -6.42
N HIS A 164 13.47 9.65 -7.29
CA HIS A 164 12.34 10.57 -7.03
C HIS A 164 11.17 10.43 -8.01
N SER A 165 11.26 9.49 -8.95
CA SER A 165 10.23 9.30 -9.97
C SER A 165 10.19 7.87 -10.47
N LEU A 166 9.15 7.57 -11.23
CA LEU A 166 8.87 6.24 -11.78
C LEU A 166 9.84 5.88 -12.90
N ARG A 167 10.30 6.89 -13.64
CA ARG A 167 11.44 6.72 -14.55
C ARG A 167 12.71 6.32 -13.79
N GLY A 168 12.86 6.83 -12.57
CA GLY A 168 13.94 6.45 -11.66
C GLY A 168 13.82 5.01 -11.16
N LEU A 169 12.61 4.48 -10.93
CA LEU A 169 12.45 3.05 -10.61
C LEU A 169 12.99 2.14 -11.71
N LYS A 170 12.84 2.52 -12.99
CA LYS A 170 13.42 1.77 -14.11
C LYS A 170 14.95 1.88 -14.20
N SER A 171 15.57 2.83 -13.49
CA SER A 171 17.03 2.92 -13.39
C SER A 171 17.64 2.08 -12.26
N LEU A 172 16.80 1.46 -11.42
CA LEU A 172 17.29 0.57 -10.37
C LEU A 172 17.95 -0.66 -10.97
N ASP A 173 19.13 -1.00 -10.45
CA ASP A 173 19.85 -2.22 -10.81
C ASP A 173 19.30 -3.39 -9.99
N ILE A 174 18.29 -4.07 -10.56
CA ILE A 174 17.63 -5.21 -9.92
C ILE A 174 18.58 -6.40 -9.75
N TYR A 175 19.56 -6.56 -10.66
CA TYR A 175 20.56 -7.62 -10.52
C TYR A 175 21.40 -7.41 -9.25
N GLN A 176 21.91 -6.20 -9.03
CA GLN A 176 22.68 -5.89 -7.82
C GLN A 176 21.84 -5.97 -6.55
N ALA A 177 20.59 -5.51 -6.60
CA ALA A 177 19.68 -5.58 -5.45
C ALA A 177 19.41 -7.04 -5.04
N LEU A 178 19.12 -7.93 -5.99
CA LEU A 178 18.97 -9.37 -5.72
C LEU A 178 20.27 -10.03 -5.27
N ARG A 179 21.41 -9.67 -5.88
CA ARG A 179 22.73 -10.20 -5.50
C ARG A 179 23.11 -9.79 -4.08
N GLY A 180 22.66 -8.62 -3.63
CA GLY A 180 22.84 -8.11 -2.27
C GLY A 180 22.14 -8.92 -1.18
N LEU A 181 21.17 -9.79 -1.53
CA LEU A 181 20.56 -10.74 -0.60
C LEU A 181 21.52 -11.85 -0.16
N LEU A 182 22.56 -12.10 -0.95
CA LEU A 182 23.53 -13.18 -0.71
C LEU A 182 24.75 -12.62 0.00
N ASP A 183 25.24 -13.35 0.99
CA ASP A 183 26.58 -13.13 1.50
C ASP A 183 27.64 -13.48 0.45
N TRP A 184 28.88 -13.08 0.70
CA TRP A 184 29.98 -13.27 -0.25
C TRP A 184 30.22 -14.76 -0.58
N GLY A 185 30.03 -15.66 0.38
CA GLY A 185 30.23 -17.10 0.19
C GLY A 185 29.16 -17.71 -0.73
N MET A 186 27.91 -17.32 -0.54
CA MET A 186 26.78 -17.74 -1.38
C MET A 186 26.87 -17.17 -2.79
N GLN A 187 27.35 -15.93 -2.96
CA GLN A 187 27.62 -15.36 -4.28
C GLN A 187 28.62 -16.22 -5.06
N GLN A 188 29.77 -16.55 -4.45
CA GLN A 188 30.77 -17.40 -5.07
C GLN A 188 30.23 -18.79 -5.42
N ARG A 189 29.41 -19.37 -4.53
CA ARG A 189 28.79 -20.69 -4.75
C ARG A 189 27.78 -20.69 -5.89
N LEU A 190 27.04 -19.61 -6.07
CA LEU A 190 26.10 -19.49 -7.18
C LEU A 190 26.82 -19.32 -8.52
N ASP A 191 27.98 -18.64 -8.51
CA ASP A 191 28.79 -18.33 -9.69
C ASP A 191 29.76 -19.45 -10.12
N SER A 192 30.01 -20.44 -9.25
CA SER A 192 30.83 -21.63 -9.54
C SER A 192 30.06 -22.72 -10.29
#